data_AF-A0A7H4M937-F1
#
_entry.id   AF-A0A7H4M937-F1
#
_cell.length_a   1.000
_cell.length_b   1.000
_cell.length_c   1.000
_cell.angle_alpha   90.00
_cell.angle_beta   90.00
_cell.angle_gamma   90.00
#
_symmetry.space_group_name_H-M   'P 1'
#
loop_
_entity.id
_entity.type
_entity.pdbx_description
1 polymer ?
#
loop_
_entity_poly.entity_id
_entity_poly.type
_entity_poly.pdbx_seq_one_letter_code
_entity_poly.pdbx_strand_id
1 'polypeptide(L)'
;MSSSRPVFRSRWLPYVLVAPQLIITLIFFIWPAGEALWYSLQSVDPFGLSSQFVGLDNFVALFHDPYYLDSFWTTIKFSTLVTVSGLLVSLFFAALVDYVVRGSRFYQTLMLLPYAVAPAVAAVLWIFLFNPGRGLITHFLGELGYDWNHAQNSGPGDVPGGLRLGMEADKL
;
A
#
# COMPACT_ATOMS: atom_id res chain seq x y z
N MET A 1 1.63 24.15 -41.47
CA MET A 1 2.94 23.85 -40.86
C MET A 1 3.16 22.35 -41.01
N SER A 2 4.01 21.93 -41.96
CA SER A 2 4.23 20.50 -42.25
C SER A 2 5.10 19.89 -41.14
N SER A 3 4.54 18.95 -40.38
CA SER A 3 5.28 18.24 -39.33
C SER A 3 6.25 17.25 -39.96
N SER A 4 7.52 17.65 -40.08
CA SER A 4 8.61 16.74 -40.43
C SER A 4 8.70 15.66 -39.35
N ARG A 5 8.13 14.48 -39.61
CA ARG A 5 8.32 13.31 -38.75
C ARG A 5 9.82 12.98 -38.78
N PRO A 6 10.51 12.88 -37.63
CA PRO A 6 11.89 12.43 -37.62
C PRO A 6 11.92 10.98 -38.10
N VAL A 7 12.19 10.79 -39.38
CA VAL A 7 12.33 9.47 -39.99
C VAL A 7 13.76 9.04 -39.71
N PHE A 8 13.96 8.13 -38.75
CA PHE A 8 15.26 7.51 -38.55
C PHE A 8 15.67 6.83 -39.86
N ARG A 9 16.82 7.25 -40.42
CA ARG A 9 17.33 6.77 -41.72
C ARG A 9 17.60 5.26 -41.74
N SER A 10 17.65 4.64 -40.55
CA SER A 10 17.86 3.21 -40.38
C SER A 10 16.71 2.61 -39.54
N ARG A 11 16.14 1.49 -40.02
CA ARG A 11 15.05 0.74 -39.38
C ARG A 11 15.39 0.10 -38.01
N TRP A 12 16.64 0.16 -37.58
CA TRP A 12 17.27 -0.67 -36.54
C TRP A 12 17.78 0.17 -35.36
N LEU A 13 18.13 1.45 -35.59
CA LEU A 13 18.52 2.40 -34.55
C LEU A 13 17.45 2.55 -33.43
N PRO A 14 16.14 2.66 -33.72
CA PRO A 14 15.13 2.77 -32.67
C PRO A 14 15.08 1.55 -31.76
N TYR A 15 15.30 0.35 -32.30
CA TYR A 15 15.31 -0.89 -31.51
C TYR A 15 16.53 -0.96 -30.59
N VAL A 16 17.71 -0.56 -31.07
CA VAL A 16 18.94 -0.53 -30.25
C VAL A 16 18.84 0.49 -29.12
N LEU A 17 18.18 1.64 -29.36
CA LEU A 17 17.98 2.66 -28.32
C LEU A 17 17.01 2.22 -27.22
N VAL A 18 16.01 1.40 -27.57
CA VAL A 18 15.02 0.87 -26.62
C VAL A 18 15.49 -0.45 -25.97
N ALA A 19 16.41 -1.17 -26.63
CA ALA A 19 16.97 -2.44 -26.15
C ALA A 19 17.51 -2.40 -24.71
N PRO A 20 18.35 -1.44 -24.26
CA PRO A 20 18.86 -1.45 -22.89
C PRO A 20 17.75 -1.36 -21.84
N GLN A 21 16.73 -0.54 -22.10
CA GLN A 21 15.56 -0.44 -21.21
C GLN A 21 14.79 -1.77 -21.18
N LEU A 22 14.53 -2.37 -22.34
CA LEU A 22 13.82 -3.66 -22.42
C LEU A 22 14.59 -4.79 -21.76
N ILE A 23 15.91 -4.83 -21.91
CA ILE A 23 16.77 -5.83 -21.26
C ILE A 23 16.65 -5.70 -19.74
N ILE A 24 16.72 -4.49 -19.21
CA ILE A 24 16.55 -4.26 -17.76
C ILE A 24 15.15 -4.70 -17.32
N THR A 25 14.09 -4.30 -18.02
CA THR A 25 12.72 -4.73 -17.69
C THR A 25 12.56 -6.26 -17.76
N LEU A 26 13.14 -6.92 -18.75
CA LEU A 26 13.06 -8.38 -18.89
C LEU A 26 13.76 -9.08 -17.72
N ILE A 27 14.97 -8.67 -17.37
CA ILE A 27 15.77 -9.32 -16.33
C ILE A 27 15.23 -9.02 -14.93
N PHE A 28 14.82 -7.79 -14.66
CA PHE A 28 14.45 -7.36 -13.31
C PHE A 28 12.97 -7.41 -12.99
N PHE A 29 12.10 -7.45 -14.00
CA PHE A 29 10.64 -7.56 -13.80
C PHE A 29 10.08 -8.86 -14.38
N ILE A 30 10.29 -9.13 -15.66
CA ILE A 30 9.62 -10.25 -16.33
C ILE A 30 10.15 -11.60 -15.85
N TRP A 31 11.48 -11.73 -15.69
CA TRP A 31 12.11 -12.93 -15.16
C TRP A 31 11.63 -13.30 -13.75
N PRO A 32 11.72 -12.42 -12.72
CA PRO A 32 11.23 -12.76 -11.39
C PRO A 32 9.71 -12.94 -11.33
N ALA A 33 8.94 -12.25 -12.18
CA ALA A 33 7.50 -12.51 -12.30
C ALA A 33 7.21 -13.92 -12.84
N GLY A 34 7.97 -14.37 -13.84
CA GLY A 34 7.90 -15.73 -14.37
C GLY A 34 8.24 -16.78 -13.32
N GLU A 35 9.31 -16.56 -12.55
CA GLU A 35 9.68 -17.41 -11.41
C GLU A 35 8.57 -17.47 -10.36
N ALA A 36 7.99 -16.32 -9.98
CA ALA A 36 6.88 -16.27 -9.04
C ALA A 36 5.65 -17.04 -9.54
N LEU A 37 5.33 -16.95 -10.83
CA LEU A 37 4.26 -17.75 -11.45
C LEU A 37 4.59 -19.24 -11.43
N TRP A 38 5.83 -19.62 -11.74
CA TRP A 38 6.27 -21.02 -11.68
C TRP A 38 6.19 -21.59 -10.26
N TYR A 39 6.58 -20.81 -9.24
CA TYR A 39 6.43 -21.20 -7.84
C TYR A 39 4.97 -21.22 -7.38
N SER A 40 4.09 -20.37 -7.91
CA SER A 40 2.67 -20.40 -7.57
C SER A 40 1.98 -21.73 -7.93
N LEU A 41 2.52 -22.45 -8.92
CA LEU A 41 2.02 -23.76 -9.38
C LEU A 41 2.67 -24.95 -8.64
N GLN A 42 3.63 -24.68 -7.76
CA GLN A 42 4.34 -25.68 -6.98
C GLN A 42 3.96 -25.56 -5.50
N SER A 43 3.94 -26.68 -4.80
CA SER A 43 3.91 -26.71 -3.35
C SER A 43 5.33 -27.02 -2.89
N VAL A 44 5.95 -26.04 -2.27
CA VAL A 44 7.30 -26.14 -1.72
C VAL A 44 7.16 -26.32 -0.22
N ASP A 45 7.78 -27.37 0.33
CA ASP A 45 7.81 -27.54 1.78
C ASP A 45 8.43 -26.30 2.43
N PRO A 46 7.96 -25.88 3.63
CA PRO A 46 8.53 -24.72 4.35
C PRO A 46 10.05 -24.81 4.59
N PHE A 47 10.61 -26.01 4.51
CA PHE A 47 12.05 -26.30 4.67
C PHE A 47 12.79 -26.56 3.34
N GLY A 48 12.10 -26.44 2.20
CA GLY A 48 12.70 -26.57 0.86
C GLY A 48 13.22 -27.98 0.52
N LEU A 49 12.85 -28.99 1.30
CA LEU A 49 13.35 -30.36 1.14
C LEU A 49 12.67 -31.10 -0.02
N SER A 50 11.46 -30.69 -0.39
CA SER A 50 10.77 -31.18 -1.59
C SER A 50 9.92 -30.08 -2.23
N SER A 51 9.84 -30.11 -3.56
CA SER A 51 8.91 -29.30 -4.35
C SER A 51 8.09 -30.26 -5.20
N GLN A 52 6.76 -30.19 -5.07
CA GLN A 52 5.83 -30.96 -5.89
C GLN A 52 5.05 -30.02 -6.78
N PHE A 53 4.89 -30.38 -8.05
CA PHE A 53 4.03 -29.61 -8.96
C PHE A 53 2.58 -29.96 -8.68
N VAL A 54 1.82 -28.99 -8.15
CA VAL A 54 0.41 -29.18 -7.72
C VAL A 54 -0.57 -28.39 -8.61
N GLY A 55 -0.05 -27.74 -9.66
CA GLY A 55 -0.88 -27.03 -10.64
C GLY A 55 -1.68 -25.91 -9.99
N LEU A 56 -3.00 -25.98 -10.06
CA LEU A 56 -3.90 -24.91 -9.58
C LEU A 56 -4.42 -25.11 -8.15
N ASP A 57 -4.03 -26.19 -7.47
CA ASP A 57 -4.57 -26.52 -6.15
C ASP A 57 -4.25 -25.44 -5.10
N ASN A 58 -3.09 -24.77 -5.22
CA ASN A 58 -2.74 -23.62 -4.38
C ASN A 58 -3.78 -22.49 -4.50
N PHE A 59 -4.29 -22.22 -5.71
CA PHE A 59 -5.31 -21.20 -5.91
C PHE A 59 -6.65 -21.63 -5.34
N VAL A 60 -7.05 -22.89 -5.55
CA VAL A 60 -8.29 -23.44 -4.98
C VAL A 60 -8.26 -23.35 -3.46
N ALA A 61 -7.14 -23.73 -2.83
CA ALA A 61 -6.96 -23.62 -1.39
C ALA A 61 -7.09 -22.16 -0.91
N LEU A 62 -6.46 -21.20 -1.60
CA LEU A 62 -6.59 -19.77 -1.27
C LEU A 62 -8.03 -19.26 -1.35
N PHE A 63 -8.80 -19.66 -2.38
CA PHE A 63 -10.19 -19.23 -2.52
C PHE A 63 -11.14 -19.86 -1.49
N HIS A 64 -10.75 -20.96 -0.85
CA HIS A 64 -11.52 -21.57 0.23
C HIS A 64 -11.11 -21.09 1.62
N ASP A 65 -10.03 -20.33 1.74
CA ASP A 65 -9.58 -19.76 3.00
C ASP A 65 -10.37 -18.48 3.33
N PRO A 66 -11.21 -18.47 4.39
CA PRO A 66 -11.98 -17.29 4.77
C PRO A 66 -11.09 -16.11 5.14
N TYR A 67 -9.91 -16.32 5.72
CA TYR A 67 -8.99 -15.23 6.08
C TYR A 67 -8.41 -14.55 4.84
N TYR A 68 -8.14 -15.32 3.78
CA TYR A 68 -7.68 -14.77 2.51
C TYR A 68 -8.77 -13.94 1.85
N LEU A 69 -10.01 -14.43 1.82
CA LEU A 69 -11.16 -13.70 1.25
C LEU A 69 -11.47 -12.41 2.01
N ASP A 70 -11.42 -12.44 3.35
CA ASP A 70 -11.64 -11.26 4.19
C ASP A 70 -10.53 -10.21 3.97
N SER A 71 -9.28 -10.66 3.92
CA SER A 71 -8.13 -9.79 3.61
C SER A 71 -8.27 -9.17 2.21
N PHE A 72 -8.64 -9.98 1.21
CA PHE A 72 -8.84 -9.55 -0.16
C PHE A 72 -9.92 -8.47 -0.28
N TRP A 73 -11.08 -8.69 0.35
CA TRP A 73 -12.17 -7.70 0.37
C TRP A 73 -11.78 -6.43 1.14
N THR A 74 -11.03 -6.57 2.22
CA THR A 74 -10.51 -5.43 2.98
C THR A 74 -9.57 -4.59 2.11
N THR A 75 -8.65 -5.22 1.38
CA THR A 75 -7.76 -4.53 0.43
C THR A 75 -8.53 -3.81 -0.67
N ILE A 76 -9.55 -4.44 -1.26
CA ILE A 76 -10.37 -3.80 -2.31
C ILE A 76 -11.13 -2.61 -1.75
N LYS A 77 -11.82 -2.77 -0.61
CA LYS A 77 -12.58 -1.68 0.03
C LYS A 77 -11.66 -0.51 0.38
N PHE A 78 -10.53 -0.81 1.03
CA PHE A 78 -9.56 0.20 1.44
C PHE A 78 -8.96 0.94 0.23
N SER A 79 -8.42 0.21 -0.75
CA SER A 79 -7.81 0.80 -1.94
C SER A 79 -8.81 1.62 -2.76
N THR A 80 -10.04 1.14 -2.92
CA THR A 80 -11.10 1.86 -3.63
C THR A 80 -11.48 3.13 -2.88
N LEU A 81 -11.69 3.06 -1.56
CA LEU A 81 -12.04 4.22 -0.75
C LEU A 81 -10.92 5.27 -0.79
N VAL A 82 -9.67 4.86 -0.60
CA VAL A 82 -8.50 5.76 -0.66
C VAL A 82 -8.36 6.39 -2.04
N THR A 83 -8.51 5.62 -3.11
CA THR A 83 -8.39 6.13 -4.49
C THR A 83 -9.51 7.11 -4.82
N VAL A 84 -10.76 6.75 -4.53
CA VAL A 84 -11.93 7.59 -4.85
C VAL A 84 -11.90 8.87 -4.01
N SER A 85 -11.68 8.78 -2.70
CA SER A 85 -11.58 9.95 -1.84
C SER A 85 -10.43 10.87 -2.25
N GLY A 86 -9.25 10.30 -2.57
CA GLY A 86 -8.10 11.04 -3.07
C GLY A 86 -8.39 11.76 -4.38
N LEU A 87 -9.04 11.09 -5.34
CA LEU A 87 -9.43 11.69 -6.62
C LEU A 87 -10.46 12.82 -6.44
N LEU A 88 -11.47 12.62 -5.60
CA LEU A 88 -12.49 13.65 -5.32
C LEU A 88 -11.85 14.90 -4.70
N VAL A 89 -10.98 14.72 -3.70
CA VAL A 89 -10.27 15.83 -3.06
C VAL A 89 -9.33 16.51 -4.04
N SER A 90 -8.55 15.75 -4.82
CA SER A 90 -7.64 16.30 -5.83
C SER A 90 -8.38 17.11 -6.89
N LEU A 91 -9.51 16.59 -7.39
CA LEU A 91 -10.34 17.28 -8.38
C LEU A 91 -10.98 18.55 -7.80
N PHE A 92 -11.44 18.50 -6.56
CA PHE A 92 -11.98 19.66 -5.85
C PHE A 92 -10.93 20.77 -5.74
N PHE A 93 -9.71 20.46 -5.29
CA PHE A 93 -8.63 21.44 -5.23
C PHE A 93 -8.19 21.92 -6.61
N ALA A 94 -8.10 21.04 -7.61
CA ALA A 94 -7.75 21.42 -8.98
C ALA A 94 -8.76 22.45 -9.55
N ALA A 95 -10.05 22.24 -9.32
CA ALA A 95 -11.10 23.18 -9.73
C ALA A 95 -11.00 24.52 -9.01
N LEU A 96 -10.65 24.55 -7.72
CA LEU A 96 -10.45 25.80 -6.97
C LEU A 96 -9.22 26.58 -7.46
N VAL A 97 -8.14 25.90 -7.81
CA VAL A 97 -6.90 26.53 -8.30
C VAL A 97 -7.09 27.20 -9.66
N ASP A 98 -7.99 26.69 -10.51
CA ASP A 98 -8.28 27.28 -11.83
C ASP A 98 -8.77 28.75 -11.73
N TYR A 99 -9.41 29.12 -10.60
CA TYR A 99 -9.86 30.49 -10.33
C TYR A 99 -8.78 31.39 -9.70
N VAL A 100 -7.65 30.84 -9.21
CA VAL A 100 -6.61 31.60 -8.50
C VAL A 100 -5.52 32.07 -9.48
N VAL A 101 -5.76 33.23 -10.10
CA VAL A 101 -4.86 33.84 -11.10
C VAL A 101 -3.58 34.46 -10.48
N ARG A 102 -3.59 34.77 -9.17
CA ARG A 102 -2.43 35.34 -8.44
C ARG A 102 -1.99 34.39 -7.32
N GLY A 103 -0.79 33.80 -7.47
CA GLY A 103 -0.15 32.96 -6.45
C GLY A 103 -0.06 31.46 -6.77
N SER A 104 -0.53 31.02 -7.94
CA SER A 104 -0.54 29.60 -8.37
C SER A 104 0.77 28.86 -8.11
N ARG A 105 1.94 29.48 -8.35
CA ARG A 105 3.25 28.86 -8.08
C ARG A 105 3.51 28.57 -6.60
N PHE A 106 3.05 29.42 -5.68
CA PHE A 106 3.21 29.19 -4.25
C PHE A 106 2.33 28.02 -3.78
N TYR A 107 1.08 27.99 -4.23
CA TYR A 107 0.15 26.89 -3.94
C TYR A 107 0.66 25.55 -4.51
N GLN A 108 1.16 25.54 -5.75
CA GLN A 108 1.75 24.34 -6.36
C GLN A 108 2.93 23.81 -5.54
N THR A 109 3.85 24.67 -5.11
CA THR A 109 4.98 24.26 -4.26
C THR A 109 4.51 23.68 -2.94
N LEU A 110 3.53 24.31 -2.27
CA LEU A 110 2.99 23.82 -1.00
C LEU A 110 2.32 22.44 -1.14
N MET A 111 1.62 22.19 -2.26
CA MET A 111 1.00 20.89 -2.56
C MET A 111 2.02 19.81 -2.91
N LEU A 112 3.19 20.18 -3.44
CA LEU A 112 4.28 19.24 -3.77
C LEU A 112 5.16 18.89 -2.56
N LEU A 113 5.21 19.73 -1.52
CA LEU A 113 5.97 19.44 -0.30
C LEU A 113 5.65 18.08 0.34
N PRO A 114 4.37 17.70 0.57
CA PRO A 114 4.07 16.39 1.15
C PRO A 114 4.47 15.23 0.25
N TYR A 115 4.50 15.42 -1.08
CA TYR A 115 4.98 14.39 -2.02
C TYR A 115 6.48 14.11 -1.88
N ALA A 116 7.27 15.09 -1.42
CA ALA A 116 8.69 14.92 -1.15
C ALA A 116 8.97 14.16 0.16
N VAL A 117 7.98 13.99 1.03
CA VAL A 117 8.14 13.25 2.29
C VAL A 117 8.16 11.76 1.98
N ALA A 118 9.22 11.07 2.42
CA ALA A 118 9.34 9.63 2.25
C ALA A 118 8.20 8.89 2.99
N PRO A 119 7.57 7.86 2.38
CA PRO A 119 6.48 7.12 3.01
C PRO A 119 6.81 6.58 4.40
N ALA A 120 8.06 6.14 4.63
CA ALA A 120 8.52 5.67 5.93
C ALA A 120 8.48 6.76 7.01
N VAL A 121 8.86 8.00 6.68
CA VAL A 121 8.82 9.13 7.61
C VAL A 121 7.37 9.49 7.93
N ALA A 122 6.50 9.52 6.91
CA ALA A 122 5.08 9.75 7.10
C ALA A 122 4.45 8.70 8.03
N ALA A 123 4.80 7.42 7.88
CA ALA A 123 4.33 6.35 8.75
C ALA A 123 4.79 6.53 10.21
N VAL A 124 6.06 6.90 10.43
CA VAL A 124 6.59 7.17 11.77
C VAL A 124 5.88 8.36 12.42
N LEU A 125 5.70 9.46 11.69
CA LEU A 125 4.94 10.62 12.17
C LEU A 125 3.50 10.23 12.53
N TRP A 126 2.85 9.40 11.72
CA TRP A 126 1.51 8.89 11.99
C TRP A 126 1.46 8.12 13.31
N ILE A 127 2.39 7.19 13.54
CA ILE A 127 2.48 6.42 14.79
C ILE A 127 2.69 7.36 16.00
N PHE A 128 3.57 8.35 15.88
CA PHE A 128 3.78 9.34 16.95
C PHE A 128 2.52 10.16 17.24
N LEU A 129 1.80 10.54 16.19
CA LEU A 129 0.61 11.38 16.29
C LEU A 129 -0.58 10.65 16.94
N PHE A 130 -0.69 9.33 16.68
CA PHE A 130 -1.74 8.45 17.20
C PHE A 130 -1.30 7.62 18.43
N ASN A 131 -0.19 7.96 19.08
CA ASN A 131 0.32 7.23 20.24
C ASN A 131 -0.61 7.40 21.47
N PRO A 132 -1.16 6.33 22.08
CA PRO A 132 -2.13 6.43 23.16
C PRO A 132 -1.45 6.96 24.42
N GLY A 133 -1.76 8.20 24.79
CA GLY A 133 -1.29 8.84 26.02
C GLY A 133 -0.47 10.11 25.83
N ARG A 134 0.24 10.29 24.70
CA ARG A 134 0.97 11.53 24.38
C ARG A 134 0.85 12.00 22.93
N GLY A 135 0.14 11.26 22.09
CA GLY A 135 -0.14 11.67 20.71
C GLY A 135 -1.04 12.89 20.69
N LEU A 136 -0.71 13.87 19.85
CA LEU A 136 -1.50 15.10 19.71
C LEU A 136 -2.95 14.78 19.32
N ILE A 137 -3.14 13.85 18.37
CA ILE A 137 -4.49 13.47 17.93
C ILE A 137 -5.23 12.68 19.01
N THR A 138 -4.57 11.74 19.70
CA THR A 138 -5.21 10.98 20.78
C THR A 138 -5.64 11.88 21.94
N HIS A 139 -4.88 12.94 22.21
CA HIS A 139 -5.23 13.92 23.24
C HIS A 139 -6.48 14.71 22.85
N PHE A 140 -6.53 15.24 21.63
CA PHE A 140 -7.73 15.92 21.11
C PHE A 140 -8.96 15.00 21.06
N LEU A 141 -8.78 13.73 20.68
CA LEU A 141 -9.85 12.73 20.72
C LEU A 141 -10.33 12.48 22.16
N GLY A 142 -9.41 12.45 23.13
CA GLY A 142 -9.73 12.33 24.55
C GLY A 142 -10.52 13.53 25.09
N GLU A 143 -10.20 14.75 24.66
CA GLU A 143 -10.99 15.96 24.98
C GLU A 143 -12.41 15.90 24.38
N LEU A 144 -12.56 15.26 23.22
CA LEU A 144 -13.85 14.95 22.59
C LEU A 144 -14.57 13.73 23.22
N GLY A 145 -14.01 13.13 24.27
CA GLY A 145 -14.58 12.00 25.01
C GLY A 145 -14.30 10.63 24.41
N TYR A 146 -13.44 10.53 23.39
CA TYR A 146 -13.07 9.26 22.75
C TYR A 146 -11.65 8.84 23.15
N ASP A 147 -11.54 7.81 23.99
CA ASP A 147 -10.24 7.24 24.37
C ASP A 147 -9.74 6.30 23.26
N TRP A 148 -8.91 6.85 22.36
CA TRP A 148 -8.31 6.08 21.27
C TRP A 148 -7.15 5.24 21.79
N ASN A 149 -7.43 3.98 22.11
CA ASN A 149 -6.41 2.98 22.48
C ASN A 149 -6.36 1.80 21.51
N HIS A 150 -5.50 1.90 20.50
CA HIS A 150 -5.34 0.84 19.51
C HIS A 150 -4.78 -0.46 20.10
N ALA A 151 -4.05 -0.45 21.22
CA ALA A 151 -3.53 -1.67 21.84
C ALA A 151 -4.62 -2.49 22.56
N GLN A 152 -5.70 -1.83 23.01
CA GLN A 152 -6.84 -2.50 23.65
C GLN A 152 -7.93 -2.86 22.63
N ASN A 153 -8.12 -2.04 21.60
CA ASN A 153 -9.20 -2.21 20.63
C ASN A 153 -8.83 -3.08 19.41
N SER A 154 -7.60 -3.61 19.30
CA SER A 154 -7.15 -4.43 18.16
C SER A 154 -6.87 -5.90 18.49
N GLY A 155 -7.07 -6.33 19.73
CA GLY A 155 -6.90 -7.74 20.11
C GLY A 155 -8.07 -8.62 19.66
N PRO A 156 -7.85 -9.89 19.30
CA PRO A 156 -8.89 -10.93 19.31
C PRO A 156 -9.29 -11.19 20.77
N GLY A 157 -10.04 -10.25 21.35
CA GLY A 157 -10.26 -10.16 22.79
C GLY A 157 -11.54 -9.43 23.15
N ASP A 158 -12.44 -9.18 22.20
CA ASP A 158 -13.85 -8.93 22.47
C ASP A 158 -14.51 -10.23 22.96
N VAL A 159 -14.04 -10.73 24.10
CA VAL A 159 -14.80 -11.67 24.92
C VAL A 159 -15.67 -10.79 25.83
N PRO A 160 -16.98 -10.72 25.58
CA PRO A 160 -17.86 -9.95 26.43
C PRO A 160 -17.99 -10.66 27.78
N GLY A 161 -17.22 -10.20 28.76
CA GLY A 161 -17.31 -10.68 30.13
C GLY A 161 -15.96 -10.94 30.79
N GLY A 162 -15.50 -9.98 31.59
CA GLY A 162 -15.13 -10.20 33.00
C GLY A 162 -14.26 -11.40 33.40
N LEU A 163 -13.37 -11.94 32.55
CA LEU A 163 -12.41 -12.97 32.95
C LEU A 163 -10.97 -12.54 32.66
N ARG A 164 -10.56 -11.41 33.25
CA ARG A 164 -9.17 -11.24 33.66
C ARG A 164 -8.95 -12.12 34.89
N LEU A 165 -8.75 -13.41 34.65
CA LEU A 165 -8.33 -14.35 35.70
C LEU A 165 -7.01 -13.85 36.29
N GLY A 166 -7.04 -13.62 37.60
CA GLY A 166 -5.87 -13.31 38.41
C GLY A 166 -4.88 -14.47 38.43
N MET A 167 -4.00 -14.52 37.44
CA MET A 167 -2.79 -15.32 37.45
C MET A 167 -1.66 -14.43 36.96
N GLU A 168 -0.94 -13.81 37.90
CA GLU A 168 0.47 -13.34 37.82
C GLU A 168 0.80 -12.27 38.88
N ALA A 169 0.18 -12.35 40.07
CA ALA A 169 0.63 -11.62 41.26
C ALA A 169 1.14 -12.56 42.37
N ASP A 170 1.38 -13.83 42.06
CA ASP A 170 1.98 -14.77 43.00
C ASP A 170 2.84 -15.79 42.26
N LYS A 171 4.11 -15.43 42.06
CA LYS A 171 5.29 -16.29 42.23
C LYS A 171 6.55 -15.52 41.80
N LEU A 172 7.20 -14.97 42.84
CA LEU A 172 8.63 -14.68 43.00
C LEU A 172 9.29 -13.79 41.93
#